data_AF-A0A537JEU1-F1
#
_entry.id   AF-A0A537JEU1-F1
#
_cell.length_a   1.000
_cell.length_b   1.000
_cell.length_c   1.000
_cell.angle_alpha   90.00
_cell.angle_beta   90.00
_cell.angle_gamma   90.00
#
_symmetry.space_group_name_H-M   'P 1'
#
loop_
_entity.id
_entity.type
_entity.pdbx_description
1 polymer ?
#
loop_
_entity_poly.entity_id
_entity_poly.type
_entity_poly.pdbx_seq_one_letter_code
_entity_poly.pdbx_strand_id
1 'polypeptide(L)'
;MGRKNSKKKKKERYQGHEEAIKGVLDISRSGMGFVIVDNLPVDVIVRPGDFNTALHGDTVRVSIKEDKKGGKRMQGVISEVLRRKQTEFMGKMEMNDGFAFFIAETDKPMPDIYIPRQKFNGAK
;
A
#
# COMPACT_ATOMS: atom_id res chain seq x y z
N MET A 1 -4.93 39.80 6.31
CA MET A 1 -5.08 38.54 7.08
C MET A 1 -5.63 37.45 6.17
N GLY A 2 -4.87 36.38 5.91
CA GLY A 2 -5.28 35.32 4.97
C GLY A 2 -6.09 34.21 5.62
N ARG A 3 -7.29 33.90 5.10
CA ARG A 3 -8.08 32.72 5.51
C ARG A 3 -7.59 31.47 4.77
N LYS A 4 -6.96 30.53 5.48
CA LYS A 4 -6.63 29.19 4.94
C LYS A 4 -7.89 28.33 4.85
N ASN A 5 -8.42 28.12 3.64
CA ASN A 5 -9.49 27.15 3.40
C ASN A 5 -8.92 25.72 3.34
N SER A 6 -9.05 24.97 4.44
CA SER A 6 -8.74 23.54 4.51
C SER A 6 -9.83 22.72 3.80
N LYS A 7 -9.71 22.56 2.47
CA LYS A 7 -10.57 21.64 1.70
C LYS A 7 -10.37 20.21 2.21
N LYS A 8 -11.31 19.71 3.02
CA LYS A 8 -11.41 18.28 3.39
C LYS A 8 -11.47 17.44 2.10
N LYS A 9 -10.39 16.71 1.78
CA LYS A 9 -10.41 15.71 0.71
C LYS A 9 -11.40 14.60 1.08
N LYS A 10 -12.56 14.62 0.45
CA LYS A 10 -13.56 13.55 0.51
C LYS A 10 -12.91 12.29 -0.09
N LYS A 11 -12.78 11.22 0.68
CA LYS A 11 -12.37 9.90 0.14
C LYS A 11 -13.52 9.39 -0.73
N GLU A 12 -13.44 9.63 -2.02
CA GLU A 12 -14.37 9.03 -2.98
C GLU A 12 -14.12 7.53 -3.03
N ARG A 13 -15.15 6.75 -2.70
CA ARG A 13 -15.14 5.31 -2.91
C ARG A 13 -15.34 5.09 -4.40
N TYR A 14 -14.27 4.75 -5.11
CA TYR A 14 -14.35 4.33 -6.51
C TYR A 14 -15.25 3.08 -6.59
N GLN A 15 -16.45 3.26 -7.15
CA GLN A 15 -17.35 2.16 -7.54
C GLN A 15 -16.92 1.72 -8.96
N GLY A 16 -16.89 0.40 -9.24
CA GLY A 16 -16.47 -0.16 -10.54
C GLY A 16 -17.37 0.33 -11.70
N HIS A 17 -16.97 0.30 -12.97
CA HIS A 17 -16.24 -0.73 -13.74
C HIS A 17 -15.51 -0.02 -14.92
N GLU A 18 -14.39 -0.43 -15.53
CA GLU A 18 -13.48 -1.62 -15.49
C GLU A 18 -12.00 -1.14 -15.52
N GLU A 19 -10.91 -1.91 -15.63
CA GLU A 19 -10.62 -3.36 -15.61
C GLU A 19 -9.78 -3.62 -14.35
N ALA A 20 -10.24 -4.52 -13.47
CA ALA A 20 -9.56 -4.75 -12.19
C ALA A 20 -8.54 -5.89 -12.33
N ILE A 21 -7.32 -5.53 -12.71
CA ILE A 21 -6.27 -6.47 -13.12
C ILE A 21 -5.61 -7.11 -11.89
N LYS A 22 -5.30 -8.40 -11.97
CA LYS A 22 -4.58 -9.15 -10.92
C LYS A 22 -3.08 -9.16 -11.22
N GLY A 23 -2.25 -8.89 -10.22
CA GLY A 23 -0.80 -8.96 -10.34
C GLY A 23 -0.09 -9.12 -9.00
N VAL A 24 1.24 -9.00 -9.02
CA VAL A 24 2.10 -9.01 -7.82
C VAL A 24 2.70 -7.63 -7.61
N LEU A 25 2.60 -7.09 -6.40
CA LEU A 25 3.18 -5.79 -6.06
C LEU A 25 4.68 -5.91 -5.74
N ASP A 26 5.57 -5.47 -6.63
CA ASP A 26 6.94 -5.13 -6.25
C ASP A 26 6.99 -3.70 -5.69
N ILE A 27 7.81 -3.48 -4.66
CA ILE A 27 8.06 -2.17 -4.06
C ILE A 27 9.56 -1.94 -4.10
N SER A 28 10.00 -0.84 -4.71
CA SER A 28 11.41 -0.46 -4.76
C SER A 28 11.93 0.00 -3.38
N ARG A 29 13.25 0.10 -3.22
CA ARG A 29 13.85 0.73 -2.04
C ARG A 29 13.49 2.23 -1.88
N SER A 30 13.10 2.88 -2.97
CA SER A 30 12.55 4.25 -2.95
C SER A 30 11.05 4.32 -2.64
N GLY A 31 10.40 3.19 -2.35
CA GLY A 31 8.98 3.09 -2.00
C GLY A 31 8.02 3.17 -3.19
N MET A 32 8.52 3.29 -4.42
CA MET A 32 7.67 3.23 -5.62
C MET A 32 7.21 1.79 -5.88
N GLY A 33 5.92 1.61 -6.18
CA GLY A 33 5.34 0.31 -6.44
C GLY A 33 5.13 0.05 -7.92
N PHE A 34 5.24 -1.22 -8.30
CA PHE A 34 4.98 -1.73 -9.64
C PHE A 34 4.15 -3.00 -9.49
N VAL A 35 2.97 -3.04 -10.09
CA VAL A 35 2.17 -4.26 -10.16
C VAL A 35 2.50 -4.96 -11.47
N ILE A 36 3.22 -6.07 -11.34
CA ILE A 36 3.61 -6.96 -12.44
C ILE A 36 2.44 -7.87 -12.75
N VAL A 37 2.08 -8.00 -14.03
CA VAL A 37 0.94 -8.78 -14.51
C VAL A 37 1.38 -9.60 -15.70
N ASP A 38 1.18 -10.91 -15.64
CA ASP A 38 1.72 -11.89 -16.61
C ASP A 38 1.33 -11.60 -18.08
N ASN A 39 0.16 -10.99 -18.29
CA ASN A 39 -0.41 -10.70 -19.62
C ASN A 39 -0.25 -9.25 -20.08
N LEU A 40 0.53 -8.41 -19.38
CA LEU A 40 0.80 -7.02 -19.76
C LEU A 40 2.29 -6.80 -20.01
N PRO A 41 2.69 -6.18 -21.14
CA PRO A 41 4.11 -5.93 -21.45
C PRO A 41 4.72 -4.79 -20.62
N VAL A 42 3.93 -4.09 -19.80
CA VAL A 42 4.35 -2.92 -19.03
C VAL A 42 3.67 -2.92 -17.67
N ASP A 43 4.46 -2.83 -16.59
CA ASP A 43 3.96 -2.77 -15.21
C ASP A 43 3.08 -1.55 -14.95
N VAL A 44 2.06 -1.74 -14.10
CA VAL A 44 1.26 -0.63 -13.57
C VAL A 44 2.02 0.04 -12.44
N ILE A 45 2.35 1.33 -12.58
CA ILE A 45 2.95 2.11 -11.49
C ILE A 45 1.90 2.39 -10.42
N VAL A 46 2.23 2.11 -9.17
CA VAL A 46 1.43 2.49 -8.00
C VAL A 46 2.28 3.38 -7.10
N ARG A 47 1.70 4.49 -6.62
CA ARG A 47 2.37 5.41 -5.69
C ARG A 47 2.20 4.91 -4.24
N PRO A 48 3.11 5.22 -3.30
CA PRO A 48 3.01 4.77 -1.90
C PRO A 48 1.62 5.00 -1.26
N GLY A 49 1.04 6.19 -1.48
CA GLY A 49 -0.29 6.53 -0.94
C GLY A 49 -1.48 5.83 -1.61
N ASP A 50 -1.25 5.12 -2.72
CA ASP A 50 -2.23 4.33 -3.47
C ASP A 50 -2.06 2.81 -3.21
N PHE A 51 -1.17 2.38 -2.29
CA PHE A 51 -1.00 0.97 -1.87
C PHE A 51 -2.13 0.46 -0.94
N ASN A 52 -2.83 1.36 -0.27
CA ASN A 52 -3.77 1.07 0.82
C ASN A 52 -3.15 0.20 1.93
N THR A 53 -3.43 -1.11 1.93
CA THR A 53 -2.95 -2.06 2.95
C THR A 53 -2.03 -3.15 2.39
N ALA A 54 -1.68 -3.08 1.10
CA ALA A 54 -0.80 -4.04 0.45
C ALA A 54 0.67 -3.87 0.87
N LEU A 55 1.38 -4.99 0.96
CA LEU A 55 2.80 -5.06 1.29
C LEU A 55 3.60 -5.63 0.11
N HIS A 56 4.93 -5.52 0.19
CA HIS A 56 5.81 -6.00 -0.86
C HIS A 56 5.66 -7.51 -1.12
N GLY A 57 5.39 -7.86 -2.37
CA GLY A 57 5.21 -9.22 -2.88
C GLY A 57 3.79 -9.75 -2.74
N ASP A 58 2.85 -8.98 -2.16
CA ASP A 58 1.45 -9.38 -2.11
C ASP A 58 0.86 -9.55 -3.51
N THR A 59 -0.02 -10.54 -3.65
CA THR A 59 -0.86 -10.69 -4.84
C THR A 59 -2.07 -9.79 -4.68
N VAL A 60 -2.24 -8.83 -5.58
CA VAL A 60 -3.17 -7.71 -5.45
C VAL A 60 -4.08 -7.58 -6.67
N ARG A 61 -5.22 -6.92 -6.46
CA ARG A 61 -6.07 -6.37 -7.52
C ARG A 61 -5.74 -4.88 -7.66
N VAL A 62 -5.38 -4.45 -8.87
CA VAL A 62 -5.09 -3.06 -9.19
C VAL A 62 -6.16 -2.51 -10.14
N SER A 63 -6.59 -1.28 -9.90
CA SER A 63 -7.52 -0.55 -10.76
C SER A 63 -6.76 0.60 -11.42
N ILE A 64 -6.86 0.74 -12.74
CA ILE A 64 -6.19 1.81 -13.49
C ILE A 64 -6.87 3.15 -13.19
N LYS A 65 -6.06 4.17 -12.91
CA LYS A 65 -6.46 5.52 -12.48
C LYS A 65 -6.10 6.58 -13.51
N GLU A 66 -4.95 6.42 -14.16
CA GLU A 66 -4.52 7.21 -15.32
C GLU A 66 -3.92 6.26 -16.36
N ASP A 67 -4.64 6.02 -17.45
CA ASP A 67 -4.03 5.48 -18.67
C ASP A 67 -3.42 6.64 -19.48
N LYS A 68 -2.15 6.49 -19.87
CA LYS A 68 -1.37 7.54 -20.53
C LYS A 68 -1.01 7.11 -21.95
N LYS A 69 -1.86 7.52 -22.89
CA LYS A 69 -1.66 7.39 -24.34
C LYS A 69 -0.21 7.74 -24.73
N GLY A 70 0.40 6.90 -25.57
CA GLY A 70 1.76 7.09 -26.08
C GLY A 70 2.86 6.34 -25.31
N GLY A 71 2.58 5.13 -24.81
CA GLY A 71 3.62 4.22 -24.30
C GLY A 71 4.21 4.58 -22.93
N LYS A 72 3.58 5.49 -22.17
CA LYS A 72 3.95 5.75 -20.77
C LYS A 72 3.29 4.71 -19.87
N ARG A 73 4.01 4.24 -18.84
CA ARG A 73 3.46 3.28 -17.87
C ARG A 73 2.17 3.81 -17.24
N MET A 74 1.14 2.96 -17.20
CA MET A 74 -0.14 3.25 -16.56
C MET A 74 0.05 3.54 -15.07
N GLN A 75 -0.84 4.35 -14.49
CA GLN A 75 -0.89 4.52 -13.03
C GLN A 75 -2.16 3.90 -12.46
N GLY A 76 -2.01 3.13 -11.38
CA GLY A 76 -3.10 2.43 -10.72
C GLY A 76 -3.18 2.70 -9.22
N VAL A 77 -4.25 2.18 -8.62
CA VAL A 77 -4.50 2.11 -7.17
C VAL A 77 -4.84 0.69 -6.79
N ILE A 78 -4.31 0.20 -5.67
CA ILE A 78 -4.61 -1.16 -5.19
C ILE A 78 -5.99 -1.16 -4.55
N SER A 79 -6.92 -1.90 -5.13
CA SER A 79 -8.29 -2.03 -4.62
C SER A 79 -8.42 -3.14 -3.59
N GLU A 80 -7.65 -4.22 -3.71
CA GLU A 80 -7.76 -5.42 -2.87
C GLU A 80 -6.43 -6.18 -2.75
N VAL A 81 -6.16 -6.77 -1.58
CA VAL A 81 -5.09 -7.75 -1.39
C VAL A 81 -5.71 -9.15 -1.47
N LEU A 82 -5.42 -9.87 -2.55
CA LEU A 82 -5.99 -11.21 -2.82
C LEU A 82 -5.26 -12.32 -2.06
N ARG A 83 -3.96 -12.15 -1.82
CA ARG A 83 -3.15 -13.09 -1.04
C ARG A 83 -1.91 -12.38 -0.48
N ARG A 84 -1.69 -12.51 0.83
CA ARG A 84 -0.47 -12.05 1.49
C ARG A 84 0.71 -12.94 1.11
N LYS A 85 1.87 -12.34 0.83
CA LYS A 85 3.14 -13.11 0.71
C LYS A 85 3.66 -13.53 2.08
N GLN A 86 3.52 -12.66 3.07
CA GLN A 86 4.12 -12.78 4.38
C GLN A 86 3.14 -12.30 5.45
N THR A 87 3.02 -13.06 6.54
CA THR A 87 2.14 -12.77 7.69
C THR A 87 2.92 -12.62 9.00
N GLU A 88 4.17 -13.06 9.02
CA GLU A 88 5.08 -13.02 10.17
C GLU A 88 6.28 -12.15 9.82
N PHE A 89 6.68 -11.24 10.71
CA PHE A 89 7.71 -10.24 10.46
C PHE A 89 8.69 -10.20 11.64
N MET A 90 9.97 -10.09 11.34
CA MET A 90 10.99 -9.73 12.34
C MET A 90 11.08 -8.21 12.43
N GLY A 91 11.34 -7.69 13.63
CA GLY A 91 11.31 -6.26 13.88
C GLY A 91 11.40 -5.92 15.36
N LYS A 92 11.26 -4.63 15.66
CA LYS A 92 11.32 -4.07 17.01
C LYS A 92 9.95 -3.55 17.43
N MET A 93 9.64 -3.63 18.72
CA MET A 93 8.44 -3.06 19.29
C MET A 93 8.79 -1.84 20.14
N GLU A 94 8.38 -0.66 19.70
CA GLU A 94 8.54 0.59 20.44
C GLU A 94 7.31 0.81 21.32
N MET A 95 7.47 0.63 22.63
CA MET A 95 6.38 0.76 23.59
C MET A 95 6.24 2.18 24.11
N ASN A 96 5.00 2.63 24.22
CA ASN A 96 4.59 3.87 24.85
C ASN A 96 3.48 3.58 25.88
N ASP A 97 3.12 4.59 26.69
CA ASP A 97 2.03 4.47 27.66
C ASP A 97 0.67 4.23 26.98
N GLY A 98 0.26 2.95 26.88
CA GLY A 98 -1.04 2.53 26.37
C GLY A 98 -1.06 1.97 24.94
N PHE A 99 0.05 2.00 24.21
CA PHE A 99 0.16 1.45 22.86
C PHE A 99 1.62 1.16 22.49
N ALA A 100 1.84 0.40 21.42
CA ALA A 100 3.15 0.20 20.84
C ALA A 100 3.08 0.36 19.32
N PHE A 101 4.23 0.64 18.70
CA PHE A 101 4.44 0.46 17.27
C PHE A 101 5.37 -0.73 17.05
N PHE A 102 5.01 -1.61 16.12
CA PHE A 102 5.93 -2.61 15.59
C PHE A 102 6.55 -2.09 14.29
N ILE A 103 7.87 -1.95 14.30
CA ILE A 103 8.70 -1.50 13.18
C ILE A 103 9.37 -2.74 12.59
N ALA A 104 9.00 -3.10 11.37
CA ALA A 104 9.55 -4.28 10.69
C ALA A 104 10.98 -4.03 10.19
N GLU A 105 11.87 -4.99 10.37
CA GLU A 105 13.23 -4.96 9.81
C GLU A 105 13.22 -5.54 8.39
N THR A 106 12.78 -4.72 7.43
CA THR A 106 12.67 -5.11 6.00
C THR A 106 13.52 -4.21 5.10
N ASP A 107 14.02 -4.76 3.98
CA ASP A 107 14.82 -3.99 3.01
C ASP A 107 13.97 -3.08 2.10
N LYS A 108 12.66 -3.37 2.00
CA LYS A 108 11.66 -2.52 1.34
C LYS A 108 10.89 -1.70 2.37
N PRO A 109 10.44 -0.48 2.04
CA PRO A 109 9.60 0.32 2.93
C PRO A 109 8.30 -0.39 3.31
N MET A 110 8.02 -0.43 4.62
CA MET A 110 6.82 -1.00 5.23
C MET A 110 6.30 0.02 6.27
N PRO A 111 4.98 0.26 6.38
CA PRO A 111 4.44 1.13 7.42
C PRO A 111 4.50 0.46 8.81
N ASP A 112 4.73 1.27 9.83
CA ASP A 112 4.71 0.83 11.22
C ASP A 112 3.32 0.32 11.61
N ILE A 113 3.27 -0.79 12.34
CA ILE A 113 2.02 -1.42 12.77
C ILE A 113 1.68 -0.93 14.18
N TYR A 114 0.59 -0.16 14.30
CA TYR A 114 0.04 0.23 15.60
C TYR A 114 -0.57 -0.98 16.33
N ILE A 115 -0.15 -1.19 17.59
CA ILE A 115 -0.65 -2.24 18.47
C ILE A 115 -1.25 -1.58 19.73
N PRO A 116 -2.56 -1.71 20.00
CA PRO A 116 -3.15 -1.23 21.24
C PRO A 116 -2.74 -2.13 22.42
N ARG A 117 -2.62 -1.56 23.64
CA ARG A 117 -2.20 -2.30 24.87
C ARG A 117 -2.95 -3.62 25.12
N GLN A 118 -4.24 -3.70 24.76
CA GLN A 118 -5.06 -4.90 24.89
C GLN A 118 -4.59 -6.09 24.01
N LYS A 119 -3.70 -5.84 23.03
CA LYS A 119 -3.17 -6.81 22.07
C LYS A 119 -1.67 -7.07 22.24
N PHE A 120 -1.05 -6.62 23.33
CA PHE A 120 0.36 -6.87 23.62
C PHE A 120 0.68 -8.35 23.85
N ASN A 121 -0.30 -9.19 24.21
CA ASN A 121 -0.13 -10.63 24.43
C ASN A 121 1.05 -11.00 25.37
N GLY A 122 1.37 -10.14 26.34
CA GLY A 122 2.47 -10.34 27.28
C GLY A 122 3.82 -9.73 26.88
N ALA A 123 3.92 -9.10 25.70
CA ALA A 123 5.08 -8.30 25.31
C ALA A 123 5.34 -7.18 26.34
N LYS A 124 6.63 -6.93 26.61
CA LYS A 124 7.19 -5.91 27.51
C LYS A 124 8.49 -5.37 26.93
#